data_AF-A0AAU9VA42-F1
#
_entry.id   AF-A0AAU9VA42-F1
#
_cell.length_a   1.000
_cell.length_b   1.000
_cell.length_c   1.000
_cell.angle_alpha   90.00
_cell.angle_beta   90.00
_cell.angle_gamma   90.00
#
_symmetry.space_group_name_H-M   'P 1'
#
loop_
_entity.id
_entity.type
_entity.pdbx_description
1 polymer ?
#
loop_
_entity_poly.entity_id
_entity_poly.type
_entity_poly.pdbx_seq_one_letter_code
_entity_poly.pdbx_strand_id
1 'polypeptide(L)'
;MTLLGTVGKSYDELAEILGFSQDLKINRMSHEYFGGLLKNLNSNGTSSKTTYADAIFVDNSSQLREAYQTYLHEVYNGEARGVNFADEDVKNKINEWMSNNTDGKIPDFLQEPLPRNAKAVLLSALYFSGQWKYPFFPQYTTKLPFKKTNGQVMTDMMMNIGEFDQVYSVKDDVHLIAIPYNDSITTLYALKPRKPHLMSLTELMNKLNYTRISELIDKLESKKTIMRFPKMDLKFRASLEEPLKALGVQSIFMPGQANFALMIDSNNNKTENELIMRAKTLEPNIRDIIDSLPNPGINVDSIIHDVRITIDEYGTEATAATSGILARSAELFYADSPFYMFIRNEVTKLVTFSAVIFDPTI
;
A
#
# COMPACT_ATOMS: atom_id res chain seq x y z
N MET A 1 -5.96 5.50 9.85
CA MET A 1 -6.44 4.72 11.03
C MET A 1 -5.85 5.26 12.33
N THR A 2 -4.53 5.31 12.49
CA THR A 2 -3.86 5.83 13.70
C THR A 2 -4.20 7.28 14.00
N LEU A 3 -4.19 8.14 12.96
CA LEU A 3 -4.52 9.57 13.07
C LEU A 3 -5.89 9.82 13.75
N LEU A 4 -6.87 8.93 13.55
CA LEU A 4 -8.21 9.03 14.16
C LEU A 4 -8.19 8.90 15.69
N GLY A 5 -7.18 8.21 16.21
CA GLY A 5 -7.04 7.91 17.64
C GLY A 5 -6.14 8.90 18.38
N THR A 6 -5.40 9.74 17.66
CA THR A 6 -4.37 10.62 18.22
C THR A 6 -4.86 12.06 18.40
N VAL A 7 -4.23 12.79 19.33
CA VAL A 7 -4.48 14.22 19.58
C VAL A 7 -3.17 14.99 19.77
N GLY A 8 -3.24 16.33 19.77
CA GLY A 8 -2.09 17.23 19.94
C GLY A 8 -0.94 16.92 18.99
N LYS A 9 0.29 16.95 19.52
CA LYS A 9 1.53 16.71 18.74
C LYS A 9 1.50 15.39 17.94
N SER A 10 0.93 14.33 18.51
CA SER A 10 0.84 13.02 17.84
C SER A 10 -0.07 13.06 16.61
N TYR A 11 -1.13 13.85 16.68
CA TYR A 11 -2.01 14.08 15.54
C TYR A 11 -1.32 14.94 14.49
N ASP A 12 -0.66 16.01 14.90
CA ASP A 12 -0.03 16.97 13.98
C ASP A 12 1.09 16.34 13.15
N GLU A 13 1.98 15.56 13.79
CA GLU A 13 3.04 14.85 13.08
C GLU A 13 2.47 13.88 12.04
N LEU A 14 1.44 13.11 12.40
CA LEU A 14 0.78 12.18 11.48
C LEU A 14 0.02 12.88 10.36
N ALA A 15 -0.67 13.99 10.65
CA ALA A 15 -1.41 14.75 9.65
C ALA A 15 -0.45 15.37 8.62
N GLU A 16 0.64 15.97 9.09
CA GLU A 16 1.64 16.63 8.25
C GLU A 16 2.29 15.65 7.26
N ILE A 17 2.78 14.49 7.73
CA ILE A 17 3.45 13.52 6.85
C ILE A 17 2.50 12.86 5.84
N LEU A 18 1.21 12.78 6.16
CA LEU A 18 0.18 12.26 5.26
C LEU A 18 -0.32 13.33 4.28
N GLY A 19 0.21 14.55 4.35
CA GLY A 19 -0.20 15.68 3.51
C GLY A 19 -1.60 16.21 3.84
N PHE A 20 -2.09 15.94 5.05
CA PHE A 20 -3.38 16.40 5.53
C PHE A 20 -3.27 17.76 6.22
N SER A 21 -4.37 18.52 6.19
CA SER A 21 -4.51 19.72 7.01
C SER A 21 -4.48 19.34 8.49
N GLN A 22 -4.05 20.23 9.38
CA GLN A 22 -4.25 20.03 10.82
C GLN A 22 -5.69 20.35 11.27
N ASP A 23 -6.55 20.77 10.35
CA ASP A 23 -7.98 20.99 10.60
C ASP A 23 -8.74 19.67 10.77
N LEU A 24 -9.32 19.48 11.96
CA LEU A 24 -10.04 18.25 12.34
C LEU A 24 -11.24 17.94 11.42
N LYS A 25 -11.95 18.96 10.92
CA LYS A 25 -13.10 18.78 10.03
C LYS A 25 -12.64 18.29 8.67
N ILE A 26 -11.62 18.93 8.12
CA ILE A 26 -11.02 18.53 6.84
C ILE A 26 -10.53 17.09 6.93
N ASN A 27 -9.89 16.72 8.04
CA ASN A 27 -9.38 15.36 8.22
C ASN A 27 -10.48 14.33 8.35
N ARG A 28 -11.56 14.60 9.08
CA ARG A 28 -12.71 13.70 9.11
C ARG A 28 -13.27 13.44 7.72
N MET A 29 -13.52 14.50 6.95
CA MET A 29 -14.00 14.36 5.57
C MET A 29 -13.00 13.59 4.69
N SER A 30 -11.71 13.81 4.90
CA SER A 30 -10.63 13.10 4.20
C SER A 30 -10.61 11.61 4.55
N HIS A 31 -10.85 11.24 5.81
CA HIS A 31 -10.98 9.86 6.25
C HIS A 31 -12.17 9.15 5.59
N GLU A 32 -13.35 9.76 5.63
CA GLU A 32 -14.57 9.20 5.01
C GLU A 32 -14.41 9.08 3.49
N TYR A 33 -13.82 10.08 2.84
CA TYR A 33 -13.51 10.03 1.41
C TYR A 33 -12.53 8.90 1.08
N PHE A 34 -11.41 8.81 1.80
CA PHE A 34 -10.39 7.78 1.58
C PHE A 34 -10.93 6.37 1.88
N GLY A 35 -11.71 6.20 2.95
CA GLY A 35 -12.42 4.96 3.23
C GLY A 35 -13.38 4.55 2.10
N GLY A 36 -14.08 5.53 1.50
CA GLY A 36 -14.86 5.32 0.29
C GLY A 36 -14.02 4.82 -0.90
N LEU A 37 -12.82 5.41 -1.10
CA LEU A 37 -11.89 4.95 -2.15
C LEU A 37 -11.45 3.49 -1.90
N LEU A 38 -11.09 3.15 -0.67
CA LEU A 38 -10.67 1.79 -0.30
C LEU A 38 -11.79 0.76 -0.52
N LYS A 39 -13.03 1.09 -0.16
CA LYS A 39 -14.20 0.22 -0.41
C LYS A 39 -14.43 -0.01 -1.91
N ASN A 40 -14.11 0.98 -2.73
CA ASN A 40 -14.27 0.90 -4.18
C ASN A 40 -13.13 0.14 -4.89
N LEU A 41 -12.02 -0.18 -4.19
CA LEU A 41 -10.91 -0.94 -4.77
C LEU A 41 -11.32 -2.33 -5.27
N ASN A 42 -12.31 -2.94 -4.61
CA ASN A 42 -12.81 -4.28 -4.92
C ASN A 42 -14.27 -4.23 -5.39
N SER A 43 -14.63 -3.24 -6.21
CA SER A 43 -16.01 -3.11 -6.69
C SER A 43 -16.48 -4.37 -7.43
N ASN A 44 -17.75 -4.73 -7.24
CA ASN A 44 -18.34 -5.95 -7.79
C ASN A 44 -18.17 -6.01 -9.32
N GLY A 45 -17.63 -7.12 -9.83
CA GLY A 45 -17.45 -7.37 -11.27
C GLY A 45 -16.05 -7.10 -11.81
N THR A 46 -15.10 -6.70 -10.97
CA THR A 46 -13.68 -6.60 -11.31
C THR A 46 -13.00 -7.97 -11.26
N SER A 47 -12.09 -8.24 -12.20
CA SER A 47 -11.23 -9.44 -12.19
C SER A 47 -9.93 -9.23 -11.42
N SER A 48 -9.64 -8.00 -11.00
CA SER A 48 -8.58 -7.67 -10.04
C SER A 48 -9.17 -7.40 -8.66
N LYS A 49 -8.48 -7.87 -7.63
CA LYS A 49 -8.82 -7.68 -6.23
C LYS A 49 -7.57 -7.25 -5.45
N THR A 50 -7.68 -6.11 -4.76
CA THR A 50 -6.73 -5.66 -3.74
C THR A 50 -7.29 -6.03 -2.38
N THR A 51 -6.82 -7.14 -1.82
CA THR A 51 -7.18 -7.55 -0.46
C THR A 51 -6.30 -6.81 0.52
N TYR A 52 -6.88 -6.20 1.54
CA TYR A 52 -6.14 -5.51 2.59
C TYR A 52 -6.71 -5.87 3.97
N ALA A 53 -5.84 -5.92 4.96
CA ALA A 53 -6.19 -6.18 6.35
C ALA A 53 -5.36 -5.27 7.25
N ASP A 54 -6.06 -4.39 7.98
CA ASP A 54 -5.42 -3.42 8.86
C ASP A 54 -6.01 -3.53 10.27
N ALA A 55 -5.14 -3.61 11.27
CA ALA A 55 -5.56 -3.69 12.66
C ALA A 55 -4.62 -2.98 13.63
N ILE A 56 -5.18 -2.57 14.75
CA ILE A 56 -4.45 -2.04 15.91
C ILE A 56 -4.67 -2.99 17.08
N PHE A 57 -3.59 -3.61 17.55
CA PHE A 57 -3.60 -4.42 18.75
C PHE A 57 -3.07 -3.58 19.90
N VAL A 58 -3.84 -3.48 20.98
CA VAL A 58 -3.45 -2.73 22.18
C VAL A 58 -3.44 -3.64 23.39
N ASP A 59 -2.61 -3.33 24.37
CA ASP A 59 -2.56 -4.10 25.61
C ASP A 59 -3.91 -4.06 26.34
N ASN A 60 -4.42 -5.21 26.75
CA ASN A 60 -5.77 -5.36 27.30
C ASN A 60 -5.97 -4.71 28.68
N SER A 61 -4.91 -4.21 29.33
CA SER A 61 -5.06 -3.32 30.48
C SER A 61 -5.65 -1.96 30.11
N SER A 62 -5.66 -1.61 28.82
CA SER A 62 -6.26 -0.40 28.28
C SER A 62 -7.66 -0.65 27.73
N GLN A 63 -8.57 0.26 28.01
CA GLN A 63 -9.94 0.19 27.48
C GLN A 63 -10.03 0.91 26.13
N LEU A 64 -10.32 0.17 25.07
CA LEU A 64 -10.63 0.77 23.76
C LEU A 64 -11.97 1.51 23.83
N ARG A 65 -12.01 2.67 23.17
CA ARG A 65 -13.20 3.48 22.95
C ARG A 65 -14.10 2.84 21.88
N GLU A 66 -15.40 2.69 22.16
CA GLU A 66 -16.34 1.98 21.28
C GLU A 66 -16.56 2.72 19.95
N ALA A 67 -16.62 4.04 19.99
CA ALA A 67 -16.75 4.85 18.80
C ALA A 67 -15.46 4.93 17.98
N TYR A 68 -14.28 4.82 18.61
CA TYR A 68 -13.06 4.60 17.84
C TYR A 68 -13.17 3.31 17.04
N GLN A 69 -13.54 2.20 17.69
CA GLN A 69 -13.71 0.90 17.04
C GLN A 69 -14.79 0.95 15.94
N THR A 70 -15.94 1.54 16.24
CA THR A 70 -17.07 1.68 15.31
C THR A 70 -16.67 2.49 14.09
N TYR A 71 -16.07 3.67 14.29
CA TYR A 71 -15.66 4.52 13.18
C TYR A 71 -14.54 3.92 12.35
N LEU A 72 -13.59 3.23 12.99
CA LEU A 72 -12.53 2.49 12.31
C LEU A 72 -13.11 1.42 11.38
N HIS A 73 -14.06 0.63 11.89
CA HIS A 73 -14.73 -0.40 11.13
C HIS A 73 -15.58 0.18 10.00
N GLU A 74 -16.41 1.18 10.28
CA GLU A 74 -17.29 1.81 9.30
C GLU A 74 -16.53 2.47 8.16
N VAL A 75 -15.41 3.15 8.43
CA VAL A 75 -14.68 3.90 7.39
C VAL A 75 -13.66 3.02 6.67
N TYR A 76 -12.89 2.22 7.42
CA TYR A 76 -11.73 1.50 6.90
C TYR A 76 -11.91 -0.01 6.80
N ASN A 77 -13.02 -0.57 7.30
CA ASN A 77 -13.14 -2.02 7.53
C ASN A 77 -11.97 -2.58 8.36
N GLY A 78 -11.37 -1.74 9.19
CA GLY A 78 -10.25 -2.10 10.05
C GLY A 78 -10.72 -2.45 11.45
N GLU A 79 -9.82 -3.04 12.23
CA GLU A 79 -10.15 -3.51 13.58
C GLU A 79 -9.21 -2.95 14.64
N ALA A 80 -9.72 -2.74 15.85
CA ALA A 80 -8.91 -2.49 17.03
C ALA A 80 -9.29 -3.46 18.14
N ARG A 81 -8.28 -4.15 18.69
CA ARG A 81 -8.47 -5.26 19.63
C ARG A 81 -7.54 -5.15 20.83
N GLY A 82 -8.08 -5.41 22.01
CA GLY A 82 -7.29 -5.61 23.23
C GLY A 82 -6.71 -7.02 23.27
N VAL A 83 -5.41 -7.16 23.52
CA VAL A 83 -4.70 -8.45 23.66
C VAL A 83 -3.77 -8.43 24.86
N ASN A 84 -3.48 -9.61 25.41
CA ASN A 84 -2.41 -9.77 26.39
C ASN A 84 -1.12 -10.14 25.64
N PHE A 85 -0.21 -9.20 25.45
CA PHE A 85 1.05 -9.48 24.75
C PHE A 85 1.98 -10.45 25.50
N ALA A 86 1.73 -10.70 26.78
CA ALA A 86 2.47 -11.69 27.55
C ALA A 86 1.98 -13.14 27.32
N ASP A 87 0.83 -13.33 26.68
CA ASP A 87 0.30 -14.64 26.26
C ASP A 87 1.13 -15.21 25.08
N GLU A 88 1.64 -16.43 25.23
CA GLU A 88 2.47 -17.09 24.20
C GLU A 88 1.68 -17.36 22.91
N ASP A 89 0.34 -17.49 23.01
CA ASP A 89 -0.52 -17.78 21.86
C ASP A 89 -0.92 -16.51 21.07
N VAL A 90 -0.59 -15.32 21.56
CA VAL A 90 -0.99 -14.04 20.91
C VAL A 90 -0.49 -13.96 19.46
N LYS A 91 0.69 -14.49 19.20
CA LYS A 91 1.27 -14.54 17.84
C LYS A 91 0.39 -15.36 16.90
N ASN A 92 -0.06 -16.53 17.34
CA ASN A 92 -0.89 -17.42 16.52
C ASN A 92 -2.27 -16.80 16.27
N LYS A 93 -2.87 -16.19 17.29
CA LYS A 93 -4.14 -15.46 17.17
C LYS A 93 -4.06 -14.30 16.15
N ILE A 94 -2.96 -13.55 16.16
CA ILE A 94 -2.70 -12.49 15.18
C ILE A 94 -2.54 -13.07 13.77
N ASN A 95 -1.76 -14.15 13.61
CA ASN A 95 -1.58 -14.80 12.30
C ASN A 95 -2.88 -15.41 11.75
N GLU A 96 -3.68 -16.04 12.60
CA GLU A 96 -5.00 -16.56 12.23
C GLU A 96 -5.93 -15.42 11.81
N TRP A 97 -5.97 -14.32 12.57
CA TRP A 97 -6.74 -13.14 12.19
C TRP A 97 -6.28 -12.59 10.83
N MET A 98 -4.97 -12.49 10.61
CA MET A 98 -4.42 -11.99 9.35
C MET A 98 -4.77 -12.92 8.18
N SER A 99 -4.61 -14.23 8.37
CA SER A 99 -4.96 -15.25 7.38
C SER A 99 -6.43 -15.15 7.00
N ASN A 100 -7.32 -15.07 7.98
CA ASN A 100 -8.77 -14.98 7.74
C ASN A 100 -9.16 -13.69 7.02
N ASN A 101 -8.54 -12.56 7.36
CA ASN A 101 -8.81 -11.27 6.71
C ASN A 101 -8.08 -11.08 5.37
N THR A 102 -7.25 -12.05 4.97
CA THR A 102 -6.54 -12.05 3.68
C THR A 102 -6.87 -13.26 2.81
N ASP A 103 -8.00 -13.93 3.06
CA ASP A 103 -8.42 -15.15 2.34
C ASP A 103 -7.32 -16.23 2.26
N GLY A 104 -6.53 -16.36 3.34
CA GLY A 104 -5.41 -17.30 3.45
C GLY A 104 -4.13 -16.91 2.69
N LYS A 105 -4.06 -15.70 2.12
CA LYS A 105 -2.90 -15.25 1.31
C LYS A 105 -1.71 -14.81 2.17
N ILE A 106 -1.96 -14.39 3.41
CA ILE A 106 -0.93 -13.95 4.36
C ILE A 106 -1.06 -14.71 5.70
N PRO A 107 -0.79 -16.03 5.71
CA PRO A 107 -0.97 -16.87 6.91
C PRO A 107 0.15 -16.74 7.94
N ASP A 108 1.32 -16.25 7.53
CA ASP A 108 2.57 -16.25 8.27
C ASP A 108 3.08 -14.81 8.56
N PHE A 109 2.16 -13.91 8.91
CA PHE A 109 2.41 -12.48 9.06
C PHE A 109 3.45 -12.14 10.15
N LEU A 110 3.31 -12.67 11.36
CA LEU A 110 4.34 -12.62 12.40
C LEU A 110 5.23 -13.85 12.29
N GLN A 111 6.51 -13.63 11.97
CA GLN A 111 7.55 -14.68 12.01
C GLN A 111 8.09 -14.89 13.42
N GLU A 112 8.22 -13.82 14.19
CA GLU A 112 8.69 -13.84 15.58
C GLU A 112 7.60 -13.33 16.54
N PRO A 113 7.63 -13.73 17.82
CA PRO A 113 6.73 -13.16 18.83
C PRO A 113 6.97 -11.65 19.02
N LEU A 114 5.91 -10.94 19.39
CA LEU A 114 5.99 -9.52 19.78
C LEU A 114 6.59 -9.38 21.20
N PRO A 115 7.16 -8.23 21.56
CA PRO A 115 7.63 -7.96 22.92
C PRO A 115 6.49 -8.13 23.94
N ARG A 116 6.74 -8.87 25.03
CA ARG A 116 5.72 -9.19 26.05
C ARG A 116 5.17 -7.98 26.79
N ASN A 117 5.91 -6.88 26.78
CA ASN A 117 5.57 -5.61 27.42
C ASN A 117 5.06 -4.55 26.43
N ALA A 118 4.81 -4.91 25.17
CA ALA A 118 4.24 -4.02 24.18
C ALA A 118 2.92 -3.40 24.67
N LYS A 119 2.68 -2.17 24.28
CA LYS A 119 1.49 -1.36 24.56
C LYS A 119 0.57 -1.27 23.35
N ALA A 120 1.13 -1.06 22.16
CA ALA A 120 0.38 -1.10 20.92
C ALA A 120 1.22 -1.54 19.73
N VAL A 121 0.61 -2.35 18.86
CA VAL A 121 1.21 -2.82 17.62
C VAL A 121 0.22 -2.63 16.48
N LEU A 122 0.65 -1.95 15.41
CA LEU A 122 -0.16 -1.67 14.24
C LEU A 122 0.24 -2.62 13.12
N LEU A 123 -0.75 -3.26 12.52
CA LEU A 123 -0.55 -4.23 11.45
C LEU A 123 -1.25 -3.73 10.20
N SER A 124 -0.56 -3.85 9.08
CA SER A 124 -1.11 -3.57 7.76
C SER A 124 -0.64 -4.63 6.78
N ALA A 125 -1.57 -5.22 6.04
CA ALA A 125 -1.26 -6.23 5.06
C ALA A 125 -2.01 -5.96 3.75
N LEU A 126 -1.32 -6.09 2.62
CA LEU A 126 -1.91 -5.97 1.29
C LEU A 126 -1.52 -7.15 0.41
N TYR A 127 -2.50 -7.70 -0.29
CA TYR A 127 -2.32 -8.73 -1.31
C TYR A 127 -3.04 -8.31 -2.59
N PHE A 128 -2.31 -8.27 -3.70
CA PHE A 128 -2.89 -8.02 -5.01
C PHE A 128 -3.13 -9.33 -5.77
N SER A 129 -4.29 -9.41 -6.42
CA SER A 129 -4.61 -10.41 -7.43
C SER A 129 -5.27 -9.74 -8.62
N GLY A 130 -5.01 -10.21 -9.82
CA GLY A 130 -5.67 -9.73 -11.03
C GLY A 130 -5.27 -10.56 -12.24
N GLN A 131 -6.16 -10.65 -13.22
CA GLN A 131 -5.90 -11.35 -14.48
C GLN A 131 -5.50 -10.35 -15.55
N TRP A 132 -4.47 -10.63 -16.35
CA TRP A 132 -4.13 -9.73 -17.45
C TRP A 132 -5.27 -9.65 -18.47
N LYS A 133 -5.53 -8.45 -19.00
CA LYS A 133 -6.39 -8.32 -20.19
C LYS A 133 -5.80 -9.08 -21.39
N TYR A 134 -4.47 -9.07 -21.48
CA TYR A 134 -3.70 -9.77 -22.51
C TYR A 134 -2.62 -10.63 -21.82
N PRO A 135 -2.90 -11.91 -21.54
CA PRO A 135 -1.93 -12.82 -20.92
C PRO A 135 -0.64 -12.96 -21.74
N PHE A 136 0.49 -13.15 -21.06
CA PHE A 136 1.74 -13.57 -21.68
C PHE A 136 1.63 -15.01 -22.20
N PHE A 137 2.52 -15.38 -23.11
CA PHE A 137 2.58 -16.72 -23.70
C PHE A 137 3.49 -17.63 -22.86
N PRO A 138 2.96 -18.60 -22.08
CA PRO A 138 3.78 -19.43 -21.19
C PRO A 138 4.83 -20.26 -21.92
N GLN A 139 4.55 -20.69 -23.15
CA GLN A 139 5.50 -21.42 -23.99
C GLN A 139 6.71 -20.58 -24.43
N TYR A 140 6.66 -19.25 -24.25
CA TYR A 140 7.77 -18.34 -24.55
C TYR A 140 8.43 -17.76 -23.29
N THR A 141 7.98 -18.16 -22.09
CA THR A 141 8.70 -17.86 -20.85
C THR A 141 10.01 -18.64 -20.84
N THR A 142 11.13 -17.94 -20.71
CA THR A 142 12.46 -18.57 -20.71
C THR A 142 13.44 -17.80 -19.83
N LYS A 143 14.47 -18.49 -19.34
CA LYS A 143 15.52 -17.86 -18.52
C LYS A 143 16.35 -16.91 -19.36
N LEU A 144 16.27 -15.61 -19.07
CA LEU A 144 17.06 -14.56 -19.71
C LEU A 144 17.83 -13.74 -18.66
N PRO A 145 18.97 -13.14 -19.06
CA PRO A 145 19.73 -12.29 -18.15
C PRO A 145 18.97 -10.98 -17.85
N PHE A 146 18.86 -10.66 -16.56
CA PHE A 146 18.47 -9.35 -16.04
C PHE A 146 19.74 -8.63 -15.56
N LYS A 147 20.02 -7.46 -16.14
CA LYS A 147 21.20 -6.64 -15.88
C LYS A 147 20.96 -5.76 -14.66
N LYS A 148 21.49 -6.17 -13.51
CA LYS A 148 21.39 -5.41 -12.26
C LYS A 148 22.31 -4.19 -12.29
N THR A 149 22.24 -3.35 -11.26
CA THR A 149 23.22 -2.27 -11.05
C THR A 149 24.64 -2.83 -10.98
N ASN A 150 24.80 -3.99 -10.31
CA ASN A 150 26.05 -4.72 -10.19
C ASN A 150 25.86 -6.16 -10.68
N GLY A 151 26.35 -6.46 -11.88
CA GLY A 151 26.29 -7.79 -12.48
C GLY A 151 24.94 -8.15 -13.11
N GLN A 152 24.65 -9.44 -13.21
CA GLN A 152 23.41 -9.95 -13.81
C GLN A 152 22.90 -11.18 -13.06
N VAL A 153 21.61 -11.46 -13.20
CA VAL A 153 20.96 -12.68 -12.72
C VAL A 153 20.11 -13.29 -13.83
N MET A 154 19.95 -14.61 -13.86
CA MET A 154 19.03 -15.26 -14.79
C MET A 154 17.65 -15.35 -14.15
N THR A 155 16.63 -14.83 -14.82
CA THR A 155 15.23 -14.90 -14.36
C THR A 155 14.31 -15.39 -15.46
N ASP A 156 13.18 -15.98 -15.08
CA ASP A 156 12.15 -16.40 -16.02
C ASP A 156 11.48 -15.16 -16.61
N MET A 157 11.77 -14.91 -17.89
CA MET A 157 11.30 -13.73 -18.61
C MET A 157 10.13 -14.12 -19.47
N MET A 158 8.94 -13.65 -19.10
CA MET A 158 7.70 -13.87 -19.83
C MET A 158 7.69 -13.03 -21.10
N MET A 159 6.95 -13.47 -22.11
CA MET A 159 6.85 -12.76 -23.39
C MET A 159 5.41 -12.56 -23.83
N ASN A 160 5.11 -11.35 -24.30
CA ASN A 160 3.84 -11.00 -24.93
C ASN A 160 4.11 -10.26 -26.25
N ILE A 161 3.22 -10.44 -27.22
CA ILE A 161 3.19 -9.73 -28.50
C ILE A 161 1.75 -9.26 -28.68
N GLY A 162 1.54 -7.94 -28.67
CA GLY A 162 0.20 -7.37 -28.73
C GLY A 162 0.24 -5.86 -28.92
N GLU A 163 -0.91 -5.22 -28.77
CA GLU A 163 -1.01 -3.75 -28.73
C GLU A 163 -1.05 -3.30 -27.27
N PHE A 164 -0.08 -2.46 -26.90
CA PHE A 164 0.04 -1.90 -25.56
C PHE A 164 0.24 -0.41 -25.66
N ASP A 165 -0.39 0.30 -24.74
CA ASP A 165 -0.23 1.73 -24.55
C ASP A 165 1.15 2.01 -23.96
N GLN A 166 1.95 2.82 -24.65
CA GLN A 166 3.29 3.18 -24.20
C GLN A 166 3.67 4.61 -24.57
N VAL A 167 4.66 5.16 -23.87
CA VAL A 167 5.24 6.46 -24.16
C VAL A 167 6.76 6.38 -24.06
N TYR A 168 7.43 6.96 -25.05
CA TYR A 168 8.86 7.20 -25.05
C TYR A 168 9.10 8.70 -24.93
N SER A 169 9.49 9.17 -23.74
CA SER A 169 9.85 10.57 -23.58
C SER A 169 11.35 10.77 -23.73
N VAL A 170 11.74 11.55 -24.74
CA VAL A 170 13.14 12.00 -24.90
C VAL A 170 13.51 13.04 -23.85
N LYS A 171 12.55 13.90 -23.48
CA LYS A 171 12.78 14.96 -22.49
C LYS A 171 13.12 14.38 -21.11
N ASP A 172 12.45 13.31 -20.70
CA ASP A 172 12.59 12.72 -19.36
C ASP A 172 13.45 11.44 -19.36
N ASP A 173 13.98 11.04 -20.52
CA ASP A 173 14.73 9.78 -20.71
C ASP A 173 14.02 8.52 -20.18
N VAL A 174 12.67 8.50 -20.25
CA VAL A 174 11.84 7.39 -19.76
C VAL A 174 11.13 6.64 -20.89
N HIS A 175 11.02 5.33 -20.70
CA HIS A 175 10.11 4.46 -21.42
C HIS A 175 9.10 3.92 -20.43
N LEU A 176 7.81 4.23 -20.63
CA LEU A 176 6.71 3.80 -19.77
C LEU A 176 5.70 3.00 -20.60
N ILE A 177 5.26 1.87 -20.07
CA ILE A 177 4.24 0.99 -20.67
C ILE A 177 3.11 0.76 -19.68
N ALA A 178 1.89 0.65 -20.21
CA ALA A 178 0.69 0.25 -19.48
C ALA A 178 0.34 -1.21 -19.80
N ILE A 179 0.16 -2.01 -18.75
CA ILE A 179 -0.20 -3.42 -18.81
C ILE A 179 -1.56 -3.57 -18.09
N PRO A 180 -2.68 -3.55 -18.85
CA PRO A 180 -4.01 -3.53 -18.25
C PRO A 180 -4.42 -4.91 -17.72
N TYR A 181 -5.12 -4.91 -16.60
CA TYR A 181 -5.85 -6.09 -16.10
C TYR A 181 -7.24 -6.20 -16.74
N ASN A 182 -7.86 -7.37 -16.61
CA ASN A 182 -9.09 -7.77 -17.29
C ASN A 182 -10.35 -7.18 -16.62
N ASP A 183 -10.30 -5.91 -16.21
CA ASP A 183 -11.40 -5.18 -15.56
C ASP A 183 -11.54 -3.73 -16.08
N SER A 184 -10.65 -3.31 -16.99
CA SER A 184 -10.59 -1.96 -17.58
C SER A 184 -10.37 -0.80 -16.60
N ILE A 185 -10.25 -1.07 -15.29
CA ILE A 185 -10.06 -0.05 -14.26
C ILE A 185 -8.77 -0.22 -13.48
N THR A 186 -8.05 -1.32 -13.68
CA THR A 186 -6.78 -1.59 -13.01
C THR A 186 -5.68 -1.76 -14.05
N THR A 187 -4.60 -1.00 -13.89
CA THR A 187 -3.45 -1.04 -14.81
C THR A 187 -2.16 -1.13 -14.02
N LEU A 188 -1.27 -2.05 -14.40
CA LEU A 188 0.12 -2.00 -13.98
C LEU A 188 0.89 -1.13 -14.97
N TYR A 189 1.57 -0.12 -14.45
CA TYR A 189 2.51 0.68 -15.21
C TYR A 189 3.92 0.21 -14.87
N ALA A 190 4.76 0.10 -15.90
CA ALA A 190 6.19 -0.11 -15.72
C ALA A 190 6.95 0.99 -16.44
N LEU A 191 7.92 1.60 -15.76
CA LEU A 191 8.79 2.61 -16.32
C LEU A 191 10.26 2.29 -16.06
N LYS A 192 11.10 2.63 -17.04
CA LYS A 192 12.54 2.42 -16.97
C LYS A 192 13.29 3.53 -17.72
N PRO A 193 14.58 3.75 -17.39
CA PRO A 193 15.44 4.59 -18.22
C PRO A 193 15.50 4.05 -19.64
N ARG A 194 15.42 4.94 -20.65
CA ARG A 194 15.61 4.56 -22.06
C ARG A 194 17.00 4.02 -22.33
N LYS A 195 17.99 4.55 -21.60
CA LYS A 195 19.41 4.20 -21.71
C LYS A 195 19.92 3.84 -20.31
N PRO A 196 19.66 2.62 -19.82
CA PRO A 196 20.02 2.21 -18.45
C PRO A 196 21.53 2.19 -18.18
N HIS A 197 22.35 2.25 -19.23
CA HIS A 197 23.81 2.39 -19.14
C HIS A 197 24.28 3.85 -18.97
N LEU A 198 23.42 4.85 -19.21
CA LEU A 198 23.72 6.28 -19.03
C LEU A 198 22.99 6.90 -17.85
N MET A 199 21.88 6.30 -17.43
CA MET A 199 21.06 6.79 -16.33
C MET A 199 20.52 5.62 -15.52
N SER A 200 20.77 5.65 -14.22
CA SER A 200 20.21 4.69 -13.28
C SER A 200 18.72 4.93 -13.05
N LEU A 201 18.02 3.89 -12.58
CA LEU A 201 16.61 4.03 -12.18
C LEU A 201 16.43 5.05 -11.05
N THR A 202 17.35 5.11 -10.09
CA THR A 202 17.31 6.07 -8.99
C THR A 202 17.39 7.51 -9.48
N GLU A 203 18.30 7.81 -10.42
CA GLU A 203 18.40 9.14 -11.03
C GLU A 203 17.14 9.52 -11.82
N LEU A 204 16.52 8.55 -12.49
CA LEU A 204 15.24 8.76 -13.17
C LEU A 204 14.13 9.08 -12.15
N MET A 205 14.00 8.28 -11.09
CA MET A 205 12.97 8.47 -10.07
C MET A 205 13.09 9.81 -9.35
N ASN A 206 14.31 10.29 -9.11
CA ASN A 206 14.55 11.62 -8.52
C ASN A 206 14.13 12.80 -9.42
N LYS A 207 13.94 12.57 -10.73
CA LYS A 207 13.47 13.58 -11.69
C LYS A 207 11.95 13.55 -11.89
N LEU A 208 11.30 12.47 -11.46
CA LEU A 208 9.87 12.27 -11.66
C LEU A 208 9.11 12.55 -10.35
N ASN A 209 7.87 12.99 -10.50
CA ASN A 209 6.91 13.10 -9.41
C ASN A 209 5.54 12.63 -9.92
N TYR A 210 4.55 12.58 -9.03
CA TYR A 210 3.21 12.15 -9.39
C TYR A 210 2.64 12.92 -10.59
N THR A 211 2.72 14.26 -10.57
CA THR A 211 2.21 15.12 -11.64
C THR A 211 2.85 14.76 -12.99
N ARG A 212 4.18 14.65 -13.02
CA ARG A 212 4.90 14.33 -14.26
C ARG A 212 4.59 12.92 -14.77
N ILE A 213 4.46 11.94 -13.88
CA ILE A 213 4.04 10.58 -14.24
C ILE A 213 2.63 10.60 -14.82
N SER A 214 1.69 11.33 -14.22
CA SER A 214 0.33 11.46 -14.76
C SER A 214 0.32 12.10 -16.15
N GLU A 215 1.10 13.17 -16.38
CA GLU A 215 1.23 13.79 -17.70
C GLU A 215 1.84 12.85 -18.75
N LEU A 216 2.67 11.90 -18.34
CA LEU A 216 3.22 10.87 -19.22
C LEU A 216 2.17 9.81 -19.54
N ILE A 217 1.36 9.41 -18.56
CA ILE A 217 0.23 8.48 -18.75
C ILE A 217 -0.79 9.08 -19.73
N ASP A 218 -1.09 10.38 -19.63
CA ASP A 218 -2.03 11.06 -20.54
C ASP A 218 -1.53 11.13 -22.00
N LYS A 219 -0.24 10.83 -22.24
CA LYS A 219 0.41 10.82 -23.56
C LYS A 219 0.69 9.41 -24.08
N LEU A 220 0.18 8.39 -23.42
CA LEU A 220 0.30 7.02 -23.90
C LEU A 220 -0.37 6.86 -25.26
N GLU A 221 0.30 6.12 -26.14
CA GLU A 221 -0.23 5.77 -27.44
C GLU A 221 -0.19 4.25 -27.61
N SER A 222 -1.25 3.68 -28.16
CA SER A 222 -1.30 2.26 -28.50
C SER A 222 -0.28 1.95 -29.60
N LYS A 223 0.62 0.99 -29.33
CA LYS A 223 1.63 0.51 -30.28
C LYS A 223 1.69 -1.01 -30.26
N LYS A 224 1.96 -1.59 -31.42
CA LYS A 224 2.38 -3.01 -31.51
C LYS A 224 3.69 -3.18 -30.76
N THR A 225 3.71 -4.08 -29.78
CA THR A 225 4.80 -4.22 -28.81
C THR A 225 5.19 -5.67 -28.67
N ILE A 226 6.49 -5.94 -28.69
CA ILE A 226 7.08 -7.18 -28.16
C ILE A 226 7.55 -6.86 -26.75
N MET A 227 6.84 -7.38 -25.77
CA MET A 227 7.12 -7.16 -24.36
C MET A 227 7.84 -8.37 -23.77
N ARG A 228 8.89 -8.11 -22.98
CA ARG A 228 9.50 -9.07 -22.07
C ARG A 228 9.43 -8.53 -20.65
N PHE A 229 8.88 -9.33 -19.75
CA PHE A 229 8.67 -8.93 -18.36
C PHE A 229 9.03 -10.07 -17.41
N PRO A 230 9.75 -9.81 -16.31
CA PRO A 230 10.15 -10.88 -15.42
C PRO A 230 8.95 -11.41 -14.65
N LYS A 231 8.88 -12.74 -14.54
CA LYS A 231 7.98 -13.42 -13.60
C LYS A 231 8.51 -13.19 -12.18
N MET A 232 7.64 -12.81 -11.24
CA MET A 232 8.04 -12.43 -9.88
C MET A 232 7.01 -12.87 -8.84
N ASP A 233 7.48 -13.23 -7.65
CA ASP A 233 6.66 -13.41 -6.45
C ASP A 233 7.17 -12.46 -5.37
N LEU A 234 6.67 -11.23 -5.39
CA LEU A 234 7.15 -10.14 -4.55
C LEU A 234 6.53 -10.27 -3.15
N LYS A 235 7.39 -10.46 -2.15
CA LYS A 235 7.02 -10.47 -0.73
C LYS A 235 7.87 -9.44 0.00
N PHE A 236 7.23 -8.38 0.47
CA PHE A 236 7.89 -7.34 1.23
C PHE A 236 7.28 -7.26 2.62
N ARG A 237 8.14 -7.32 3.64
CA ARG A 237 7.74 -7.08 5.02
C ARG A 237 8.71 -6.13 5.67
N ALA A 238 8.20 -5.10 6.34
CA ALA A 238 9.03 -4.14 7.06
C ALA A 238 8.35 -3.61 8.32
N SER A 239 9.18 -3.19 9.28
CA SER A 239 8.75 -2.24 10.30
C SER A 239 8.77 -0.82 9.71
N LEU A 240 7.67 -0.09 9.86
CA LEU A 240 7.56 1.31 9.43
C LEU A 240 8.01 2.30 10.50
N GLU A 241 8.42 1.85 11.68
CA GLU A 241 8.83 2.72 12.79
C GLU A 241 9.97 3.68 12.41
N GLU A 242 11.13 3.14 12.01
CA GLU A 242 12.29 3.96 11.66
C GLU A 242 12.05 4.85 10.42
N PRO A 243 11.43 4.36 9.32
CA PRO A 243 11.03 5.22 8.22
C PRO A 243 10.11 6.39 8.64
N LEU A 244 9.11 6.13 9.49
CA LEU A 244 8.19 7.17 9.95
C LEU A 244 8.86 8.18 10.88
N LYS A 245 9.77 7.73 11.77
CA LYS A 245 10.62 8.63 12.58
C LYS A 245 11.48 9.53 11.71
N ALA A 246 12.10 8.97 10.66
CA ALA A 246 12.90 9.73 9.71
C ALA A 246 12.08 10.76 8.93
N LEU A 247 10.78 10.53 8.74
CA LEU A 247 9.83 11.46 8.13
C LEU A 247 9.23 12.48 9.10
N GLY A 248 9.54 12.40 10.41
CA GLY A 248 9.12 13.38 11.42
C GLY A 248 8.07 12.89 12.41
N VAL A 249 7.58 11.65 12.28
CA VAL A 249 6.64 11.06 13.25
C VAL A 249 7.42 10.43 14.39
N GLN A 250 7.48 11.11 15.54
CA GLN A 250 8.24 10.66 16.70
C GLN A 250 7.35 10.37 17.90
N SER A 251 6.38 11.24 18.18
CA SER A 251 5.70 11.25 19.47
C SER A 251 4.92 9.96 19.71
N ILE A 252 4.31 9.36 18.68
CA ILE A 252 3.55 8.11 18.82
C ILE A 252 4.39 6.92 19.32
N PHE A 253 5.71 6.96 19.10
CA PHE A 253 6.64 5.92 19.53
C PHE A 253 7.24 6.19 20.91
N MET A 254 6.97 7.36 21.51
CA MET A 254 7.60 7.81 22.75
C MET A 254 6.64 7.72 23.94
N PRO A 255 6.95 6.91 24.96
CA PRO A 255 6.17 6.88 26.21
C PRO A 255 6.01 8.28 26.81
N GLY A 256 4.78 8.62 27.20
CA GLY A 256 4.42 9.91 27.78
C GLY A 256 4.26 11.07 26.78
N GLN A 257 4.72 10.93 25.54
CA GLN A 257 4.43 11.91 24.45
C GLN A 257 3.34 11.43 23.51
N ALA A 258 3.30 10.12 23.24
CA ALA A 258 2.25 9.49 22.47
C ALA A 258 0.90 9.78 23.12
N ASN A 259 -0.03 10.39 22.39
CA ASN A 259 -1.33 10.76 22.94
C ASN A 259 -2.45 10.15 22.10
N PHE A 260 -2.96 9.01 22.58
CA PHE A 260 -4.03 8.22 21.98
C PHE A 260 -5.39 8.41 22.67
N ALA A 261 -5.66 9.58 23.23
CA ALA A 261 -6.85 9.84 24.05
C ALA A 261 -8.20 9.64 23.31
N LEU A 262 -8.21 9.66 21.97
CA LEU A 262 -9.40 9.35 21.17
C LEU A 262 -9.54 7.85 20.83
N MET A 263 -8.51 7.05 21.09
CA MET A 263 -8.53 5.58 20.92
C MET A 263 -8.73 4.84 22.25
N ILE A 264 -8.11 5.33 23.32
CA ILE A 264 -8.09 4.68 24.63
C ILE A 264 -8.84 5.55 25.64
N ASP A 265 -9.69 4.90 26.44
CA ASP A 265 -10.36 5.56 27.54
C ASP A 265 -9.47 5.64 28.77
N SER A 266 -9.48 6.81 29.39
CA SER A 266 -8.62 7.20 30.51
C SER A 266 -9.45 7.45 31.78
N ASN A 267 -10.64 6.83 31.89
CA ASN A 267 -11.60 6.93 33.00
C ASN A 267 -12.20 8.33 33.24
N ASN A 268 -12.37 9.15 32.19
CA ASN A 268 -12.78 10.55 32.35
C ASN A 268 -14.29 10.79 32.08
N ASN A 269 -14.90 11.72 32.84
CA ASN A 269 -16.35 12.01 32.87
C ASN A 269 -17.00 12.52 31.56
N LYS A 270 -16.23 12.75 30.48
CA LYS A 270 -16.82 13.17 29.19
C LYS A 270 -17.17 11.91 28.41
N THR A 271 -18.47 11.71 28.19
CA THR A 271 -18.92 10.54 27.42
C THR A 271 -18.42 10.64 25.99
N GLU A 272 -18.04 9.49 25.43
CA GLU A 272 -17.59 9.35 24.05
C GLU A 272 -18.57 9.97 23.02
N ASN A 273 -19.87 9.80 23.26
CA ASN A 273 -20.93 10.42 22.46
C ASN A 273 -20.89 11.95 22.47
N GLU A 274 -20.47 12.56 23.58
CA GLU A 274 -20.35 14.01 23.71
C GLU A 274 -19.20 14.54 22.85
N LEU A 275 -18.05 13.87 22.85
CA LEU A 275 -16.90 14.24 22.00
C LEU A 275 -17.22 14.09 20.51
N ILE A 276 -17.88 12.98 20.13
CA ILE A 276 -18.32 12.75 18.75
C ILE A 276 -19.34 13.80 18.32
N MET A 277 -20.32 14.10 19.18
CA MET A 277 -21.37 15.06 18.86
C MET A 277 -20.77 16.46 18.69
N ARG A 278 -19.88 16.89 19.58
CA ARG A 278 -19.17 18.18 19.48
C ARG A 278 -18.24 18.26 18.26
N ALA A 279 -17.56 17.17 17.93
CA ALA A 279 -16.76 17.06 16.70
C ALA A 279 -17.63 17.08 15.44
N LYS A 280 -18.88 16.57 15.50
CA LYS A 280 -19.87 16.67 14.42
C LYS A 280 -20.45 18.08 14.29
N THR A 281 -20.71 18.77 15.40
CA THR A 281 -21.40 20.07 15.44
C THR A 281 -20.49 21.28 15.32
N LEU A 282 -19.16 21.10 15.32
CA LEU A 282 -18.16 22.15 15.06
C LEU A 282 -18.21 23.29 16.08
N GLU A 283 -18.18 22.94 17.37
CA GLU A 283 -18.01 23.95 18.41
C GLU A 283 -16.67 24.69 18.25
N PRO A 284 -16.66 26.04 18.39
CA PRO A 284 -15.42 26.77 18.56
C PRO A 284 -14.59 26.14 19.69
N ASN A 285 -13.29 25.96 19.48
CA ASN A 285 -12.34 25.38 20.44
C ASN A 285 -12.45 23.85 20.66
N ILE A 286 -13.10 23.10 19.76
CA ILE A 286 -13.13 21.62 19.85
C ILE A 286 -11.73 21.01 19.93
N ARG A 287 -10.76 21.61 19.25
CA ARG A 287 -9.35 21.19 19.28
C ARG A 287 -8.75 21.33 20.67
N ASP A 288 -8.94 22.45 21.35
CA ASP A 288 -8.46 22.65 22.73
C ASP A 288 -9.10 21.67 23.72
N ILE A 289 -10.38 21.33 23.50
CA ILE A 289 -11.09 20.32 24.30
C ILE A 289 -10.49 18.92 24.09
N ILE A 290 -10.18 18.57 22.84
CA ILE A 290 -9.60 17.28 22.48
C ILE A 290 -8.15 17.17 22.96
N ASP A 291 -7.37 18.24 22.79
CA ASP A 291 -5.95 18.29 23.20
C ASP A 291 -5.78 18.34 24.72
N SER A 292 -6.83 18.73 25.47
CA SER A 292 -6.86 18.66 26.95
C SER A 292 -7.33 17.33 27.52
N LEU A 293 -7.67 16.35 26.67
CA LEU A 293 -7.95 14.99 27.16
C LEU A 293 -6.70 14.39 27.82
N PRO A 294 -6.86 13.66 28.95
CA PRO A 294 -5.72 13.08 29.62
C PRO A 294 -5.06 12.02 28.75
N ASN A 295 -3.73 12.05 28.73
CA ASN A 295 -2.96 11.09 27.98
C ASN A 295 -3.12 9.68 28.60
N PRO A 296 -3.57 8.66 27.84
CA PRO A 296 -3.73 7.30 28.34
C PRO A 296 -2.41 6.58 28.62
N GLY A 297 -1.25 7.14 28.24
CA GLY A 297 0.06 6.55 28.49
C GLY A 297 0.41 5.38 27.58
N ILE A 298 -0.28 5.23 26.45
CA ILE A 298 0.00 4.22 25.43
C ILE A 298 0.89 4.80 24.33
N ASN A 299 1.90 4.04 23.91
CA ASN A 299 2.74 4.29 22.75
C ASN A 299 2.62 3.14 21.75
N VAL A 300 3.08 3.38 20.54
CA VAL A 300 3.27 2.35 19.51
C VAL A 300 4.67 1.75 19.67
N ASP A 301 4.75 0.43 19.77
CA ASP A 301 6.01 -0.31 19.85
C ASP A 301 6.43 -0.88 18.51
N SER A 302 5.48 -1.09 17.59
CA SER A 302 5.80 -1.57 16.24
C SER A 302 4.69 -1.25 15.25
N ILE A 303 5.08 -0.99 14.00
CA ILE A 303 4.16 -0.88 12.86
C ILE A 303 4.68 -1.84 11.80
N ILE A 304 3.99 -2.95 11.59
CA ILE A 304 4.42 -4.00 10.67
C ILE A 304 3.56 -3.92 9.41
N HIS A 305 4.23 -3.82 8.26
CA HIS A 305 3.60 -3.78 6.95
C HIS A 305 4.06 -4.97 6.11
N ASP A 306 3.11 -5.75 5.59
CA ASP A 306 3.35 -6.92 4.71
C ASP A 306 2.62 -6.73 3.37
N VAL A 307 3.36 -6.75 2.27
CA VAL A 307 2.83 -6.58 0.92
C VAL A 307 3.23 -7.77 0.07
N ARG A 308 2.23 -8.37 -0.60
CA ARG A 308 2.43 -9.53 -1.48
C ARG A 308 1.81 -9.31 -2.85
N ILE A 309 2.60 -9.56 -3.90
CA ILE A 309 2.16 -9.46 -5.30
C ILE A 309 2.81 -10.59 -6.09
N THR A 310 2.01 -11.39 -6.78
CA THR A 310 2.52 -12.38 -7.72
C THR A 310 2.28 -11.90 -9.15
N ILE A 311 3.30 -11.97 -10.00
CA ILE A 311 3.28 -11.57 -11.40
C ILE A 311 3.67 -12.78 -12.23
N ASP A 312 2.70 -13.37 -12.92
CA ASP A 312 2.90 -14.50 -13.83
C ASP A 312 2.26 -14.26 -15.21
N GLU A 313 2.25 -15.28 -16.05
CA GLU A 313 1.81 -15.18 -17.43
C GLU A 313 0.31 -14.88 -17.59
N TYR A 314 -0.52 -15.31 -16.66
CA TYR A 314 -1.97 -15.14 -16.69
C TYR A 314 -2.44 -13.96 -15.84
N GLY A 315 -1.64 -13.60 -14.85
CA GLY A 315 -2.01 -12.71 -13.77
C GLY A 315 -2.00 -13.51 -12.47
N THR A 316 -3.14 -13.67 -11.81
CA THR A 316 -3.30 -14.60 -10.69
C THR A 316 -4.25 -15.75 -10.95
N GLU A 317 -5.04 -15.69 -12.03
CA GLU A 317 -6.00 -16.75 -12.43
C GLU A 317 -6.15 -16.82 -13.96
N ALA A 318 -6.22 -18.03 -14.52
CA ALA A 318 -6.03 -18.26 -15.96
C ALA A 318 -7.35 -18.40 -16.75
N THR A 319 -7.42 -17.80 -17.95
CA THR A 319 -8.28 -18.29 -19.04
C THR A 319 -7.61 -17.93 -20.38
N ALA A 320 -7.37 -18.94 -21.23
CA ALA A 320 -6.51 -18.83 -22.42
C ALA A 320 -7.30 -18.66 -23.73
N ALA A 321 -6.85 -17.74 -24.59
CA ALA A 321 -7.00 -17.80 -26.04
C ALA A 321 -5.84 -17.04 -26.71
N THR A 322 -4.94 -17.76 -27.39
CA THR A 322 -3.76 -17.17 -28.06
C THR A 322 -3.98 -17.04 -29.56
N SER A 323 -3.87 -15.82 -30.09
CA SER A 323 -3.71 -15.55 -31.54
C SER A 323 -2.33 -14.92 -31.77
N GLY A 324 -1.53 -15.53 -32.64
CA GLY A 324 -0.20 -15.03 -32.97
C GLY A 324 -0.24 -14.00 -34.11
N ILE A 325 0.26 -12.79 -33.85
CA ILE A 325 0.47 -11.77 -34.89
C ILE A 325 1.99 -11.57 -35.05
N LEU A 326 2.54 -11.92 -36.21
CA LEU A 326 3.90 -11.52 -36.59
C LEU A 326 3.92 -10.04 -36.94
N ALA A 327 4.52 -9.20 -36.10
CA ALA A 327 4.65 -7.76 -36.35
C ALA A 327 6.08 -7.43 -36.83
N ARG A 328 6.22 -7.02 -38.10
CA ARG A 328 7.51 -6.60 -38.69
C ARG A 328 8.01 -5.23 -38.21
N SER A 329 7.22 -4.48 -37.45
CA SER A 329 7.49 -3.11 -36.99
C SER A 329 6.95 -2.86 -35.57
N ALA A 330 7.19 -3.81 -34.67
CA ALA A 330 6.81 -3.68 -33.26
C ALA A 330 7.88 -2.96 -32.43
N GLU A 331 7.43 -2.14 -31.49
CA GLU A 331 8.25 -1.55 -30.44
C GLU A 331 8.70 -2.60 -29.43
N LEU A 332 9.87 -2.41 -28.82
CA LEU A 332 10.43 -3.36 -27.85
C LEU A 332 10.35 -2.79 -26.43
N PHE A 333 9.60 -3.44 -25.54
CA PHE A 333 9.66 -3.15 -24.11
C PHE A 333 10.26 -4.36 -23.37
N TYR A 334 11.55 -4.31 -23.08
CA TYR A 334 12.22 -5.33 -22.27
C TYR A 334 12.50 -4.80 -20.86
N ALA A 335 11.88 -5.41 -19.86
CA ALA A 335 12.17 -5.17 -18.45
C ALA A 335 13.34 -6.08 -17.99
N ASP A 336 14.49 -5.94 -18.65
CA ASP A 336 15.72 -6.73 -18.43
C ASP A 336 16.81 -5.94 -17.68
N SER A 337 16.44 -4.84 -17.05
CA SER A 337 17.27 -3.97 -16.21
C SER A 337 16.38 -3.25 -15.19
N PRO A 338 16.93 -2.61 -14.13
CA PRO A 338 16.12 -1.97 -13.10
C PRO A 338 14.99 -1.10 -13.65
N PHE A 339 13.78 -1.34 -13.16
CA PHE A 339 12.57 -0.61 -13.52
C PHE A 339 11.71 -0.33 -12.28
N TYR A 340 10.89 0.70 -12.36
CA TYR A 340 9.86 1.01 -11.36
C TYR A 340 8.52 0.55 -11.91
N MET A 341 7.71 -0.07 -11.07
CA MET A 341 6.36 -0.46 -11.41
C MET A 341 5.37 0.00 -10.35
N PHE A 342 4.13 0.25 -10.76
CA PHE A 342 3.05 0.56 -9.86
C PHE A 342 1.70 0.13 -10.44
N ILE A 343 0.76 -0.22 -9.56
CA ILE A 343 -0.62 -0.57 -9.92
C ILE A 343 -1.49 0.62 -9.57
N ARG A 344 -2.27 1.09 -10.55
CA ARG A 344 -3.16 2.25 -10.42
C ARG A 344 -4.59 1.83 -10.74
N ASN A 345 -5.54 2.35 -9.96
CA ASN A 345 -6.94 2.34 -10.33
C ASN A 345 -7.23 3.53 -11.27
N GLU A 346 -7.72 3.28 -12.46
CA GLU A 346 -7.94 4.28 -13.50
C GLU A 346 -9.12 5.21 -13.23
N VAL A 347 -10.03 4.85 -12.32
CA VAL A 347 -11.17 5.71 -11.94
C VAL A 347 -10.75 6.64 -10.81
N THR A 348 -10.25 6.09 -9.71
CA THR A 348 -9.86 6.87 -8.51
C THR A 348 -8.50 7.53 -8.64
N LYS A 349 -7.70 7.12 -9.63
CA LYS A 349 -6.29 7.46 -9.82
C LYS A 349 -5.36 7.02 -8.68
N LEU A 350 -5.87 6.26 -7.71
CA LEU A 350 -5.12 5.77 -6.57
C LEU A 350 -4.06 4.76 -7.03
N VAL A 351 -2.82 4.95 -6.55
CA VAL A 351 -1.76 3.95 -6.67
C VAL A 351 -1.85 3.03 -5.46
N THR A 352 -2.18 1.76 -5.69
CA THR A 352 -2.37 0.76 -4.63
C THR A 352 -1.09 0.00 -4.29
N PHE A 353 -0.23 -0.19 -5.28
CA PHE A 353 1.06 -0.86 -5.11
C PHE A 353 2.12 -0.13 -5.90
N SER A 354 3.34 -0.12 -5.38
CA SER A 354 4.52 0.30 -6.13
C SER A 354 5.75 -0.48 -5.69
N ALA A 355 6.67 -0.69 -6.63
CA ALA A 355 7.90 -1.42 -6.38
C ALA A 355 9.03 -0.94 -7.29
N VAL A 356 10.23 -0.89 -6.72
CA VAL A 356 11.48 -0.65 -7.47
C VAL A 356 12.16 -2.00 -7.61
N ILE A 357 12.28 -2.49 -8.84
CA ILE A 357 12.82 -3.82 -9.12
C ILE A 357 14.28 -3.70 -9.53
N PHE A 358 15.20 -3.96 -8.59
CA PHE A 358 16.64 -4.06 -8.87
C PHE A 358 17.12 -5.49 -9.13
N ASP A 359 16.38 -6.48 -8.61
CA ASP A 359 16.61 -7.90 -8.79
C ASP A 359 15.23 -8.61 -8.76
N PRO A 360 14.76 -9.23 -9.85
CA PRO A 360 13.46 -9.87 -9.91
C PRO A 360 13.43 -11.28 -9.27
N THR A 361 14.53 -11.75 -8.69
CA THR A 361 14.65 -13.12 -8.12
C THR A 361 14.53 -13.19 -6.61
N ILE A 362 14.37 -12.03 -5.94
CA ILE A 362 14.39 -11.88 -4.48
C ILE A 362 12.97 -11.70 -3.94
#